data_AF-A0A7C3KZ50-F1
#
_entry.id   AF-A0A7C3KZ50-F1
#
_cell.length_a   1.000
_cell.length_b   1.000
_cell.length_c   1.000
_cell.angle_alpha   90.00
_cell.angle_beta   90.00
_cell.angle_gamma   90.00
#
_symmetry.space_group_name_H-M   'P 1'
#
loop_
_entity.id
_entity.type
_entity.pdbx_description
1 polymer ?
#
loop_
_entity_poly.entity_id
_entity_poly.type
_entity_poly.pdbx_seq_one_letter_code
_entity_poly.pdbx_strand_id
1 'polypeptide(L)'
;IQHDLFDLGADLATPIAVHEAAGSRLRILPTQVERLEREIDRFNDGLAPLNSFVLPGGTALAAALHIARTVVRRAERVAVQLLAAESENTSPETVRYLNRLSDLLFVLGRVANNQGAWDVLWTPGTNRTR
;
A
#
# COMPACT_ATOMS: atom_id res chain seq x y z
N ILE A 1 -8.52 4.74 5.92
CA ILE A 1 -7.17 4.13 6.00
C ILE A 1 -6.89 3.58 7.38
N GLN A 2 -6.71 4.40 8.43
CA GLN A 2 -6.40 3.85 9.76
C GLN A 2 -7.54 2.97 10.32
N HIS A 3 -8.81 3.33 10.10
CA HIS A 3 -9.94 2.46 10.43
C HIS A 3 -9.89 1.13 9.65
N ASP A 4 -9.71 1.18 8.33
CA ASP A 4 -9.56 -0.02 7.51
C ASP A 4 -8.37 -0.90 7.95
N LEU A 5 -7.31 -0.31 8.51
CA LEU A 5 -6.17 -1.08 9.05
C LEU A 5 -6.53 -1.81 10.35
N PHE A 6 -7.46 -1.28 11.15
CA PHE A 6 -8.04 -2.02 12.28
C PHE A 6 -8.94 -3.15 11.80
N ASP A 7 -9.78 -2.91 10.79
CA ASP A 7 -10.59 -3.95 10.16
C ASP A 7 -9.71 -5.07 9.57
N LEU A 8 -8.61 -4.68 8.89
CA LEU A 8 -7.62 -5.60 8.35
C LEU A 8 -6.94 -6.42 9.45
N GLY A 9 -6.62 -5.80 10.58
CA GLY A 9 -6.06 -6.50 11.74
C GLY A 9 -7.05 -7.51 12.32
N ALA A 10 -8.33 -7.14 12.42
CA ALA A 10 -9.38 -8.05 12.87
C ALA A 10 -9.58 -9.24 11.91
N ASP A 11 -9.55 -8.98 10.60
CA ASP A 11 -9.63 -10.00 9.55
C ASP A 11 -8.47 -11.00 9.66
N LEU A 12 -7.23 -10.50 9.67
CA LEU A 12 -6.01 -11.33 9.79
C LEU A 12 -5.93 -12.13 11.11
N ALA A 13 -6.48 -11.59 12.20
CA ALA A 13 -6.47 -12.28 13.50
C ALA A 13 -7.55 -13.36 13.63
N THR A 14 -8.45 -13.48 12.64
CA THR A 14 -9.66 -14.29 12.74
C THR A 14 -9.77 -15.27 11.58
N PRO A 15 -9.43 -16.56 11.77
CA PRO A 15 -9.53 -17.58 10.72
C PRO A 15 -10.93 -17.63 10.08
N ILE A 16 -10.99 -17.78 8.75
CA ILE A 16 -12.24 -18.00 8.01
C ILE A 16 -12.83 -19.36 8.42
N ALA A 17 -14.12 -19.37 8.75
CA ALA A 17 -14.84 -20.60 9.07
C ALA A 17 -15.55 -21.18 7.83
N VAL A 18 -15.63 -22.51 7.75
CA VAL A 18 -16.20 -23.29 6.61
C VAL A 18 -17.65 -22.87 6.26
N HIS A 19 -18.39 -22.30 7.21
CA HIS A 19 -19.78 -21.83 7.03
C HIS A 19 -19.98 -20.41 7.56
N GLU A 20 -18.98 -19.55 7.40
CA GLU A 20 -19.06 -18.15 7.81
C GLU A 20 -20.19 -17.41 7.07
N ALA A 21 -21.17 -16.90 7.80
CA ALA A 21 -22.22 -16.07 7.23
C ALA A 21 -21.65 -14.70 6.83
N ALA A 22 -22.07 -14.18 5.67
CA ALA A 22 -21.64 -12.86 5.21
C ALA A 22 -21.94 -11.77 6.26
N GLY A 23 -20.94 -10.95 6.58
CA GLY A 23 -21.05 -9.88 7.57
C GLY A 23 -21.03 -10.35 9.03
N SER A 24 -20.89 -11.65 9.32
CA SER A 24 -20.78 -12.15 10.69
C SER A 24 -19.45 -11.81 11.38
N ARG A 25 -18.43 -11.47 10.59
CA ARG A 25 -17.10 -11.05 11.04
C ARG A 25 -16.63 -9.85 10.20
N LEU A 26 -15.75 -9.04 10.78
CA LEU A 26 -15.09 -7.97 10.05
C LEU A 26 -14.10 -8.58 9.05
N ARG A 27 -14.30 -8.26 7.78
CA ARG A 27 -13.47 -8.70 6.66
C ARG A 27 -13.13 -7.48 5.81
N ILE A 28 -11.94 -7.47 5.24
CA ILE A 28 -11.64 -6.51 4.18
C ILE A 28 -12.50 -6.86 2.97
N LEU A 29 -13.23 -5.86 2.49
CA LEU A 29 -14.12 -6.01 1.35
C LEU A 29 -13.43 -5.55 0.05
N PRO A 30 -13.78 -6.13 -1.11
CA PRO A 30 -13.29 -5.67 -2.41
C PRO A 30 -13.53 -4.17 -2.65
N THR A 31 -14.66 -3.64 -2.16
CA THR A 31 -15.01 -2.21 -2.27
C THR A 31 -14.03 -1.28 -1.54
N GLN A 32 -13.34 -1.76 -0.50
CA GLN A 32 -12.28 -1.00 0.17
C GLN A 32 -11.01 -0.95 -0.68
N VAL A 33 -10.70 -2.03 -1.40
CA VAL A 33 -9.59 -2.09 -2.36
C VAL A 33 -9.87 -1.15 -3.53
N GLU A 34 -11.06 -1.23 -4.13
CA GLU A 34 -11.49 -0.33 -5.21
C GLU A 34 -11.48 1.14 -4.77
N ARG A 35 -11.80 1.43 -3.50
CA ARG A 35 -11.68 2.78 -2.95
C ARG A 35 -10.23 3.27 -3.01
N LEU A 36 -9.24 2.43 -2.70
CA LEU A 36 -7.83 2.81 -2.82
C LEU A 36 -7.42 3.04 -4.29
N GLU A 37 -7.93 2.24 -5.22
CA GLU A 37 -7.67 2.39 -6.66
C GLU A 37 -8.20 3.73 -7.19
N ARG A 38 -9.46 4.08 -6.84
CA ARG A 38 -10.03 5.40 -7.19
C ARG A 38 -9.24 6.57 -6.61
N GLU A 39 -8.71 6.40 -5.40
CA GLU A 39 -7.86 7.40 -4.75
C GLU A 39 -6.50 7.53 -5.44
N ILE A 40 -5.90 6.41 -5.85
CA ILE A 40 -4.68 6.39 -6.66
C ILE A 40 -4.91 7.18 -7.95
N ASP A 41 -5.95 6.85 -8.71
CA ASP A 41 -6.27 7.52 -9.97
C ASP A 41 -6.45 9.03 -9.76
N ARG A 42 -7.24 9.42 -8.75
CA ARG A 42 -7.51 10.82 -8.40
C ARG A 42 -6.23 11.60 -8.12
N PHE A 43 -5.33 11.06 -7.32
CA PHE A 43 -4.10 11.77 -6.94
C PHE A 43 -3.01 11.68 -8.01
N ASN A 44 -3.06 10.67 -8.88
CA ASN A 44 -2.10 10.48 -9.94
C ASN A 44 -2.40 11.37 -11.17
N ASP A 45 -3.67 11.76 -11.39
CA ASP A 45 -4.11 12.59 -12.53
C ASP A 45 -3.32 13.91 -12.66
N GLY A 46 -2.99 14.54 -11.53
CA GLY A 46 -2.23 15.80 -11.50
C GLY A 46 -0.71 15.65 -11.56
N LEU A 47 -0.17 14.43 -11.57
CA LEU A 47 1.27 14.19 -11.52
C LEU A 47 1.87 14.06 -12.91
N ALA A 48 3.03 14.70 -13.11
CA ALA A 48 3.82 14.46 -14.31
C ALA A 48 4.23 12.98 -14.40
N PRO A 49 4.29 12.40 -15.63
CA PRO A 49 4.77 11.04 -15.84
C PRO A 49 6.15 10.82 -15.23
N LEU A 50 6.33 9.68 -14.57
CA LEU A 50 7.59 9.34 -13.92
C LEU A 50 8.51 8.59 -14.90
N ASN A 51 9.72 9.11 -15.12
CA ASN A 51 10.69 8.58 -16.09
C ASN A 51 11.89 7.85 -15.46
N SER A 52 12.00 7.85 -14.12
CA SER A 52 13.00 7.09 -13.34
C SER A 52 12.43 6.77 -11.96
N PHE A 53 13.11 5.93 -11.18
CA PHE A 53 12.72 5.71 -9.79
C PHE A 53 12.89 6.99 -8.95
N VAL A 54 12.00 7.20 -7.99
CA VAL A 54 12.11 8.29 -7.01
C VAL A 54 12.88 7.78 -5.79
N LEU A 55 13.92 8.52 -5.38
CA LEU A 55 14.56 8.34 -4.10
C LEU A 55 13.64 8.86 -2.98
N PRO A 56 13.38 8.07 -1.94
CA PRO A 56 12.43 8.45 -0.90
C PRO A 56 12.96 9.65 -0.09
N GLY A 57 12.26 10.78 -0.20
CA GLY A 57 12.66 12.02 0.44
C GLY A 57 11.82 13.22 -0.02
N GLY A 58 12.41 14.41 0.01
CA GLY A 58 11.75 15.68 -0.34
C GLY A 58 11.23 16.39 0.89
N THR A 59 9.93 16.70 0.95
CA THR A 59 9.31 17.32 2.13
C THR A 59 9.24 16.34 3.31
N ALA A 60 9.08 16.86 4.53
CA ALA A 60 8.91 16.02 5.72
C ALA A 60 7.70 15.08 5.59
N LEU A 61 6.60 15.55 4.98
CA LEU A 61 5.41 14.73 4.73
C LEU A 61 5.69 13.63 3.69
N ALA A 62 6.34 13.95 2.57
CA ALA A 62 6.68 12.96 1.54
C ALA A 62 7.61 11.87 2.08
N ALA A 63 8.63 12.26 2.86
CA ALA A 63 9.52 11.32 3.54
C ALA A 63 8.75 10.38 4.49
N ALA A 64 7.84 10.93 5.31
CA ALA A 64 7.01 10.13 6.21
C ALA A 64 6.08 9.16 5.43
N LEU A 65 5.50 9.59 4.31
CA LEU A 65 4.68 8.75 3.44
C LEU A 65 5.49 7.60 2.81
N HIS A 66 6.75 7.85 2.42
CA HIS A 66 7.65 6.79 1.96
C HIS A 66 8.02 5.80 3.07
N ILE A 67 8.19 6.26 4.32
CA ILE A 67 8.37 5.36 5.47
C ILE A 67 7.11 4.51 5.67
N ALA A 68 5.93 5.13 5.71
CA ALA A 68 4.68 4.41 5.84
C ALA A 68 4.52 3.36 4.73
N ARG A 69 4.85 3.72 3.48
CA ARG A 69 4.85 2.81 2.34
C ARG A 69 5.73 1.58 2.57
N THR A 70 6.97 1.74 3.03
CA THR A 70 7.86 0.58 3.26
C THR A 70 7.40 -0.29 4.43
N VAL A 71 6.78 0.30 5.45
CA VAL A 71 6.13 -0.42 6.54
C VAL A 71 4.92 -1.22 6.05
N VAL A 72 4.06 -0.63 5.22
CA VAL A 72 2.92 -1.34 4.60
C VAL A 72 3.41 -2.48 3.72
N ARG A 73 4.46 -2.29 2.91
CA ARG A 73 5.07 -3.38 2.13
C ARG A 73 5.68 -4.48 3.01
N ARG A 74 6.14 -4.15 4.23
CA ARG A 74 6.58 -5.15 5.20
C ARG A 74 5.40 -5.94 5.75
N ALA A 75 4.29 -5.28 6.09
CA ALA A 75 3.07 -5.96 6.49
C ALA A 75 2.51 -6.85 5.36
N GLU A 76 2.52 -6.38 4.12
CA GLU A 76 2.12 -7.14 2.92
C GLU A 76 2.87 -8.47 2.83
N ARG A 77 4.20 -8.47 2.99
CA ARG A 77 5.01 -9.70 2.94
C ARG A 77 4.61 -10.70 4.04
N VAL A 78 4.29 -10.23 5.23
CA VAL A 78 3.83 -11.09 6.34
C VAL A 78 2.44 -11.65 6.02
N ALA A 79 1.53 -10.83 5.51
CA ALA A 79 0.20 -11.29 5.09
C ALA A 79 0.27 -12.31 3.95
N VAL A 80 1.18 -12.13 2.98
CA VAL A 80 1.44 -13.12 1.91
C VAL A 80 1.95 -14.43 2.49
N GLN A 81 2.86 -14.39 3.47
CA GLN A 81 3.34 -15.60 4.14
C GLN A 81 2.22 -16.34 4.87
N LEU A 82 1.36 -15.61 5.58
CA LEU A 82 0.19 -16.19 6.23
C LEU A 82 -0.78 -16.81 5.22
N LEU A 83 -1.12 -16.09 4.14
CA LEU A 83 -2.00 -16.59 3.09
C LEU A 83 -1.44 -17.85 2.40
N ALA A 84 -0.11 -17.94 2.24
CA ALA A 84 0.53 -19.12 1.69
C ALA A 84 0.50 -20.32 2.65
N ALA A 85 0.57 -20.07 3.96
CA ALA A 85 0.53 -21.11 4.98
C ALA A 85 -0.90 -21.59 5.32
N GLU A 86 -1.88 -20.69 5.26
CA GLU A 86 -3.26 -20.89 5.69
C GLU A 86 -4.26 -20.39 4.63
N SER A 87 -4.12 -20.87 3.39
CA SER A 87 -4.86 -20.37 2.22
C SER A 87 -6.38 -20.54 2.31
N GLU A 88 -6.86 -21.57 3.00
CA GLU A 88 -8.29 -21.81 3.22
C GLU A 88 -8.88 -20.96 4.35
N ASN A 89 -8.04 -20.40 5.22
CA ASN A 89 -8.44 -19.70 6.44
C ASN A 89 -8.13 -18.19 6.40
N THR A 90 -7.41 -17.72 5.38
CA THR A 90 -6.96 -16.33 5.27
C THR A 90 -7.59 -15.64 4.07
N SER A 91 -8.16 -14.44 4.29
CA SER A 91 -8.74 -13.65 3.21
C SER A 91 -7.66 -13.08 2.28
N PRO A 92 -7.70 -13.33 0.95
CA PRO A 92 -6.77 -12.73 0.00
C PRO A 92 -6.97 -11.21 -0.17
N GLU A 93 -8.12 -10.67 0.26
CA GLU A 93 -8.38 -9.22 0.20
C GLU A 93 -7.44 -8.42 1.12
N THR A 94 -6.97 -9.01 2.21
CA THR A 94 -6.01 -8.37 3.12
C THR A 94 -4.69 -8.05 2.40
N VAL A 95 -4.20 -8.98 1.57
CA VAL A 95 -3.00 -8.79 0.74
C VAL A 95 -3.26 -7.74 -0.35
N ARG A 96 -4.40 -7.84 -1.05
CA ARG A 96 -4.79 -6.86 -2.08
C ARG A 96 -4.85 -5.43 -1.53
N TYR A 97 -5.45 -5.27 -0.36
CA TYR A 97 -5.56 -3.97 0.31
C TYR A 97 -4.19 -3.40 0.68
N LEU A 98 -3.30 -4.19 1.30
CA LEU A 98 -1.95 -3.74 1.65
C LEU A 98 -1.12 -3.39 0.40
N ASN A 99 -1.27 -4.17 -0.67
CA ASN A 99 -0.62 -3.92 -1.95
C ASN A 99 -1.04 -2.57 -2.54
N ARG A 100 -2.35 -2.33 -2.71
CA ARG A 100 -2.89 -1.05 -3.22
C ARG A 100 -2.60 0.12 -2.27
N LEU A 101 -2.61 -0.10 -0.95
CA LEU A 101 -2.27 0.94 0.02
C LEU A 101 -0.82 1.41 -0.15
N SER A 102 0.10 0.50 -0.47
CA SER A 102 1.50 0.89 -0.72
C SER A 102 1.64 1.77 -1.98
N ASP A 103 0.81 1.54 -3.00
CA ASP A 103 0.78 2.37 -4.21
C ASP A 103 0.16 3.74 -3.92
N LEU A 104 -0.95 3.79 -3.18
CA LEU A 104 -1.54 5.07 -2.75
C LEU A 104 -0.55 5.90 -1.96
N LEU A 105 0.19 5.30 -1.01
CA LEU A 105 1.21 6.00 -0.24
C LEU A 105 2.38 6.49 -1.11
N PHE A 106 2.72 5.79 -2.19
CA PHE A 106 3.70 6.26 -3.17
C PHE A 106 3.19 7.51 -3.90
N VAL A 107 1.97 7.46 -4.45
CA VAL A 107 1.35 8.57 -5.16
C VAL A 107 1.21 9.79 -4.26
N LEU A 108 0.70 9.61 -3.04
CA LEU A 108 0.59 10.69 -2.05
C LEU A 108 1.96 11.29 -1.68
N GLY A 109 3.01 10.46 -1.63
CA GLY A 109 4.39 10.93 -1.40
C GLY A 109 4.82 11.92 -2.48
N ARG A 110 4.54 11.62 -3.75
CA ARG A 110 4.81 12.52 -4.88
C ARG A 110 3.97 13.79 -4.83
N VAL A 111 2.67 13.66 -4.54
CA VAL A 111 1.78 14.83 -4.35
C VAL A 111 2.32 15.77 -3.27
N ALA A 112 2.79 15.22 -2.15
CA ALA A 112 3.40 15.96 -1.05
C ALA A 112 4.77 16.60 -1.39
N ASN A 113 5.38 16.23 -2.52
CA ASN A 113 6.59 16.82 -3.07
C ASN A 113 6.28 17.85 -4.17
N ASN A 114 5.35 18.76 -3.88
CA ASN A 114 4.91 19.79 -4.83
C ASN A 114 4.45 19.16 -6.16
N GLN A 115 3.49 18.22 -6.09
CA GLN A 115 3.00 17.49 -7.28
C GLN A 115 4.12 16.78 -8.07
N GLY A 116 5.11 16.26 -7.34
CA GLY A 116 6.28 15.56 -7.89
C GLY A 116 7.39 16.46 -8.41
N ALA A 117 7.22 17.79 -8.41
CA ALA A 117 8.26 18.72 -8.88
C ALA A 117 9.53 18.69 -8.01
N TRP A 118 9.42 18.22 -6.76
CA TRP A 118 10.55 18.05 -5.85
C TRP A 118 10.97 16.59 -5.66
N ASP A 119 10.48 15.68 -6.51
CA ASP A 119 10.92 14.29 -6.49
C ASP A 119 12.41 14.20 -6.87
N VAL A 120 13.19 13.52 -6.04
CA VAL A 120 14.60 13.26 -6.34
C VAL A 120 14.69 12.00 -7.18
N LEU A 121 15.06 12.15 -8.46
CA LEU A 121 15.18 11.01 -9.36
C LEU A 121 16.47 10.24 -9.12
N TRP A 122 16.36 8.91 -9.09
CA TRP A 122 17.51 8.03 -9.04
C TRP A 122 18.26 8.06 -10.37
N THR A 123 19.59 8.19 -10.28
CA THR A 123 20.51 8.08 -11.40
C THR A 123 21.24 6.72 -11.32
N PRO A 124 21.05 5.83 -12.30
CA PRO A 124 21.71 4.52 -12.28
C PRO A 124 23.24 4.64 -12.28
N GLY A 125 23.89 3.90 -11.38
CA GLY A 125 25.35 3.77 -11.38
C GLY A 125 26.14 4.98 -10.87
N THR A 126 25.50 5.99 -10.24
CA THR A 126 26.18 7.18 -9.71
C THR A 126 27.42 6.86 -8.87
N ASN A 127 27.37 5.80 -8.06
CA ASN A 127 28.46 5.40 -7.17
C ASN A 127 29.30 4.23 -7.72
N ARG A 128 29.11 3.79 -8.97
CA ARG A 128 29.96 2.75 -9.58
C ARG A 128 31.22 3.39 -10.16
N THR A 129 32.30 3.41 -9.39
CA THR A 129 33.65 3.58 -9.93
C THR A 129 34.06 2.32 -10.69
N ARG A 130 34.60 2.48 -11.91
CA ARG A 130 35.12 1.37 -12.72
C ARG A 130 36.25 0.63 -12.01
#